data_AF-W7W778-F1
#
_entry.id   AF-W7W778-F1
#
_cell.length_a   1.000
_cell.length_b   1.000
_cell.length_c   1.000
_cell.angle_alpha   90.00
_cell.angle_beta   90.00
_cell.angle_gamma   90.00
#
_symmetry.space_group_name_H-M   'P 1'
#
loop_
_entity.id
_entity.type
_entity.pdbx_description
1 polymer ?
#
loop_
_entity_poly.entity_id
_entity_poly.type
_entity_poly.pdbx_seq_one_letter_code
_entity_poly.pdbx_strand_id
1 'polypeptide(L)'
;MRPVAPGGTADASLGPAMSRAQCVQALELGREVVGSVPGNALVLGEMGIGNTSAAALLTAHFTGAPLAACVGRGTGLDDAGLARKLEVLAQVAQRHAGVATPLEALAPSAASRSPR
;
A
#
# COMPACT_ATOMS: atom_id res chain seq x y z
N MET A 1 -1.69 -7.58 -18.38
CA MET A 1 -1.88 -6.81 -17.12
C MET A 1 -2.82 -5.64 -17.44
N ARG A 2 -3.81 -5.34 -16.59
CA ARG A 2 -4.78 -4.23 -16.81
C ARG A 2 -4.41 -3.05 -15.90
N PRO A 3 -3.61 -2.06 -16.37
CA PRO A 3 -3.12 -0.99 -15.50
C PRO A 3 -4.21 0.03 -15.16
N VAL A 4 -4.36 0.35 -13.87
CA VAL A 4 -5.25 1.42 -13.37
C VAL A 4 -4.56 2.79 -13.46
N ALA A 5 -3.25 2.83 -13.25
CA ALA A 5 -2.41 4.01 -13.42
C ALA A 5 -1.13 3.58 -14.17
N PRO A 6 -0.93 4.02 -15.44
CA PRO A 6 0.17 3.54 -16.28
C PRO A 6 1.58 3.73 -15.69
N GLY A 7 1.77 4.71 -14.79
CA GLY A 7 3.04 4.99 -14.12
C GLY A 7 3.20 4.44 -12.70
N GLY A 8 2.21 3.68 -12.21
CA GLY A 8 2.07 3.32 -10.81
C GLY A 8 1.35 4.42 -10.00
N THR A 9 1.28 4.21 -8.69
CA THR A 9 0.62 5.13 -7.75
C THR A 9 1.47 6.38 -7.48
N ALA A 10 0.80 7.46 -7.05
CA ALA A 10 1.47 8.67 -6.58
C ALA A 10 2.20 8.41 -5.26
N ASP A 11 3.11 9.32 -4.89
CA ASP A 11 3.82 9.25 -3.62
C ASP A 11 2.90 9.60 -2.44
N ALA A 12 2.65 8.61 -1.59
CA ALA A 12 1.83 8.72 -0.38
C ALA A 12 2.34 9.80 0.61
N SER A 13 3.64 10.12 0.56
CA SER A 13 4.26 11.17 1.38
C SER A 13 3.95 12.59 0.89
N LEU A 14 3.39 12.73 -0.32
CA LEU A 14 2.97 14.00 -0.93
C LEU A 14 1.45 14.16 -1.01
N GLY A 15 0.70 13.06 -0.97
CA GLY A 15 -0.77 13.08 -1.03
C GLY A 15 -1.36 11.67 -1.04
N PRO A 16 -2.65 11.51 -1.38
CA PRO A 16 -3.19 10.17 -1.60
C PRO A 16 -2.48 9.50 -2.78
N ALA A 17 -2.17 8.22 -2.64
CA ALA A 17 -1.41 7.48 -3.65
C ALA A 17 -2.26 7.12 -4.88
N MET A 18 -3.57 7.10 -4.75
CA MET A 18 -4.53 7.00 -5.86
C MET A 18 -5.83 7.71 -5.52
N SER A 19 -6.63 8.03 -6.53
CA SER A 19 -7.99 8.52 -6.32
C SER A 19 -8.93 7.41 -5.86
N ARG A 20 -10.07 7.79 -5.25
CA ARG A 20 -11.13 6.82 -4.89
C ARG A 20 -11.61 6.02 -6.11
N ALA A 21 -11.75 6.68 -7.26
CA ALA A 21 -12.17 6.03 -8.50
C ALA A 21 -11.15 4.97 -8.96
N GLN A 22 -9.85 5.26 -8.85
CA GLN A 22 -8.78 4.30 -9.16
C GLN A 22 -8.79 3.11 -8.18
N CYS A 23 -9.02 3.35 -6.89
CA CYS A 23 -9.15 2.29 -5.90
C CYS A 23 -10.31 1.34 -6.21
N VAL A 24 -11.48 1.90 -6.55
CA VAL A 24 -12.66 1.11 -6.93
C VAL A 24 -12.39 0.32 -8.22
N GLN A 25 -11.82 0.97 -9.23
CA GLN A 25 -11.45 0.33 -10.48
C GLN A 25 -10.50 -0.85 -10.24
N ALA A 26 -9.47 -0.69 -9.39
CA ALA A 26 -8.53 -1.77 -9.06
C ALA A 26 -9.25 -3.00 -8.45
N LEU A 27 -10.22 -2.78 -7.57
CA LEU A 27 -11.01 -3.85 -6.94
C LEU A 27 -11.93 -4.55 -7.94
N GLU A 28 -12.59 -3.79 -8.81
CA GLU A 28 -13.44 -4.34 -9.88
C GLU A 28 -12.64 -5.22 -10.84
N LEU A 29 -11.48 -4.73 -11.28
CA LEU A 29 -10.56 -5.50 -12.12
C LEU A 29 -10.12 -6.81 -11.44
N GLY A 30 -9.80 -6.76 -10.14
CA GLY A 30 -9.45 -7.95 -9.36
C GLY A 30 -10.60 -8.96 -9.28
N ARG A 31 -11.82 -8.48 -9.03
CA ARG A 31 -13.05 -9.30 -9.01
C ARG A 31 -13.30 -9.98 -10.36
N GLU A 32 -13.18 -9.24 -11.45
CA GLU A 32 -13.37 -9.78 -12.80
C GLU A 32 -12.34 -10.88 -13.12
N VAL A 33 -11.06 -10.64 -12.78
CA VAL A 33 -10.01 -11.64 -12.96
C VAL A 33 -10.34 -12.91 -12.18
N VAL A 34 -10.61 -12.82 -10.88
CA VAL A 34 -10.93 -13.99 -10.05
C VAL A 34 -12.19 -14.70 -10.56
N GLY A 35 -13.23 -13.96 -10.94
CA GLY A 35 -14.50 -14.54 -11.43
C GLY A 35 -14.37 -15.27 -12.77
N SER A 36 -13.31 -15.01 -13.54
CA SER A 36 -13.03 -15.70 -14.81
C SER A 36 -12.23 -17.00 -14.67
N VAL A 37 -11.69 -17.31 -13.49
CA VAL A 37 -10.85 -18.49 -13.28
C VAL A 37 -11.66 -19.59 -12.57
N PRO A 38 -11.74 -20.81 -13.14
CA PRO A 38 -12.42 -21.92 -12.49
C PRO A 38 -11.58 -22.48 -11.33
N GLY A 39 -12.25 -23.00 -10.29
CA GLY A 39 -11.59 -23.64 -9.16
C GLY A 39 -12.31 -23.38 -7.84
N ASN A 40 -11.81 -24.00 -6.77
CA ASN A 40 -12.31 -23.83 -5.40
C ASN A 40 -11.21 -23.36 -4.42
N ALA A 41 -10.02 -23.05 -4.93
CA ALA A 41 -8.89 -22.54 -4.17
C ALA A 41 -8.23 -21.41 -4.95
N LEU A 42 -7.84 -20.35 -4.24
CA LEU A 42 -7.18 -19.17 -4.79
C LEU A 42 -5.92 -18.86 -3.98
N VAL A 43 -4.80 -18.68 -4.68
CA VAL A 43 -3.54 -18.19 -4.10
C VAL A 43 -3.26 -16.82 -4.69
N LEU A 44 -3.14 -15.81 -3.83
CA LEU A 44 -2.85 -14.44 -4.22
C LEU A 44 -1.36 -14.16 -4.02
N GLY A 45 -0.76 -13.51 -5.01
CA GLY A 45 0.60 -13.01 -4.96
C GLY A 45 0.63 -11.57 -5.42
N GLU A 46 1.66 -10.84 -5.00
CA GLU A 46 1.87 -9.45 -5.36
C GLU A 46 3.33 -9.24 -5.77
N MET A 47 3.60 -8.18 -6.53
CA MET A 47 4.94 -7.78 -6.92
C MET A 47 4.96 -6.27 -7.12
N GLY A 48 5.77 -5.54 -6.35
CA GLY A 48 5.96 -4.11 -6.53
C GLY A 48 7.01 -3.50 -5.61
N ILE A 49 7.92 -2.68 -6.13
CA ILE A 49 8.89 -1.98 -5.29
C ILE A 49 8.16 -1.02 -4.34
N GLY A 50 8.41 -1.16 -3.04
CA GLY A 50 7.78 -0.34 -2.00
C GLY A 50 6.43 -0.87 -1.49
N ASN A 51 5.96 -2.02 -1.99
CA ASN A 51 4.75 -2.71 -1.49
C ASN A 51 4.75 -2.97 0.04
N THR A 52 5.91 -3.26 0.64
CA THR A 52 6.03 -3.53 2.07
C THR A 52 5.78 -2.27 2.91
N SER A 53 6.04 -1.08 2.37
CA SER A 53 5.64 0.18 2.98
C SER A 53 4.12 0.30 3.04
N ALA A 54 3.46 -0.03 1.92
CA ALA A 54 2.01 -0.01 1.81
C ALA A 54 1.35 -0.98 2.79
N ALA A 55 1.85 -2.22 2.83
CA ALA A 55 1.39 -3.25 3.74
C ALA A 55 1.57 -2.82 5.21
N ALA A 56 2.70 -2.20 5.56
CA ALA A 56 2.96 -1.74 6.92
C ALA A 56 1.97 -0.66 7.37
N LEU A 57 1.66 0.32 6.51
CA LEU A 57 0.68 1.38 6.79
C LEU A 57 -0.72 0.80 7.01
N LEU A 58 -1.17 -0.09 6.12
CA LEU A 58 -2.46 -0.77 6.25
C LEU A 58 -2.53 -1.64 7.51
N THR A 59 -1.46 -2.37 7.81
CA THR A 59 -1.39 -3.23 9.00
C THR A 59 -1.49 -2.39 10.27
N ALA A 60 -0.71 -1.32 10.39
CA ALA A 60 -0.77 -0.42 11.54
C ALA A 60 -2.15 0.22 11.69
N HIS A 61 -2.76 0.67 10.57
CA HIS A 61 -4.09 1.28 10.58
C HIS A 61 -5.18 0.30 11.05
N PHE A 62 -5.21 -0.92 10.52
CA PHE A 62 -6.28 -1.88 10.84
C PHE A 62 -6.13 -2.58 12.17
N THR A 63 -4.89 -2.74 12.67
CA THR A 63 -4.62 -3.45 13.91
C THR A 63 -4.44 -2.53 15.11
N GLY A 64 -4.19 -1.23 14.89
CA GLY A 64 -3.76 -0.31 15.94
C GLY A 64 -2.35 -0.60 16.47
N ALA A 65 -1.61 -1.53 15.86
CA ALA A 65 -0.26 -1.84 16.27
C ALA A 65 0.68 -0.64 16.00
N PRO A 66 1.75 -0.47 16.82
CA PRO A 66 2.76 0.54 16.55
C PRO A 66 3.37 0.34 15.16
N LEU A 67 3.47 1.42 14.37
CA LEU A 67 4.00 1.36 13.00
C LEU A 67 5.39 0.69 12.93
N ALA A 68 6.25 0.93 13.92
CA ALA A 68 7.57 0.30 14.03
C ALA A 68 7.52 -1.23 14.08
N ALA A 69 6.44 -1.83 14.59
CA ALA A 69 6.23 -3.28 14.59
C ALA A 69 5.74 -3.82 13.24
N CYS A 70 5.20 -2.96 12.37
CA CYS A 70 4.69 -3.33 11.05
C CYS A 70 5.74 -3.11 9.94
N VAL A 71 6.75 -2.26 10.17
CA VAL A 71 7.77 -1.91 9.18
C VAL A 71 8.92 -2.91 9.23
N GLY A 72 9.08 -3.69 8.15
CA GLY A 72 10.24 -4.55 7.93
C GLY A 72 11.27 -3.96 6.94
N ARG A 73 12.44 -4.61 6.89
CA ARG A 73 13.54 -4.27 5.97
C ARG A 73 13.21 -4.44 4.48
N GLY A 74 12.12 -5.16 4.16
CA GLY A 74 11.75 -5.44 2.76
C GLY A 74 12.89 -6.17 2.04
N THR A 75 13.36 -5.61 0.92
CA THR A 75 14.43 -6.18 0.09
C THR A 75 15.84 -5.95 0.64
N GLY A 76 16.02 -5.98 1.97
CA GLY A 76 17.34 -5.96 2.62
C GLY A 76 17.90 -4.58 2.99
N LEU A 77 17.05 -3.62 3.41
CA LEU A 77 17.53 -2.34 3.94
C LEU A 77 18.46 -2.53 5.16
N ASP A 78 19.48 -1.68 5.24
CA ASP A 78 20.31 -1.50 6.44
C ASP A 78 19.58 -0.70 7.53
N ASP A 79 20.24 -0.47 8.67
CA ASP A 79 19.63 0.19 9.83
C ASP A 79 19.24 1.64 9.54
N ALA A 80 20.10 2.37 8.82
CA ALA A 80 19.81 3.73 8.40
C ALA A 80 18.63 3.78 7.41
N GLY A 81 18.58 2.84 6.47
CA GLY A 81 17.47 2.69 5.53
C GLY A 81 16.16 2.34 6.22
N LEU A 82 16.19 1.47 7.22
CA LEU A 82 15.01 1.13 8.03
C LEU A 82 14.51 2.34 8.84
N ALA A 83 15.43 3.08 9.48
CA ALA A 83 15.09 4.28 10.25
C ALA A 83 14.43 5.36 9.36
N ARG A 84 15.02 5.64 8.20
CA ARG A 84 14.45 6.57 7.22
C ARG A 84 13.09 6.11 6.70
N LYS A 85 12.94 4.81 6.44
CA LYS A 85 11.64 4.23 6.03
C LYS A 85 10.59 4.46 7.10
N LEU A 86 10.92 4.21 8.37
CA LEU A 86 9.99 4.43 9.47
C LEU A 86 9.58 5.91 9.59
N GLU A 87 10.53 6.83 9.46
CA GLU A 87 10.25 8.27 9.50
C GLU A 87 9.27 8.71 8.41
N VAL A 88 9.52 8.31 7.15
CA VAL A 88 8.63 8.63 6.02
C VAL A 88 7.23 8.04 6.25
N LEU A 89 7.15 6.79 6.70
CA LEU A 89 5.85 6.15 6.92
C LEU A 89 5.09 6.75 8.12
N ALA A 90 5.78 7.25 9.14
CA ALA A 90 5.14 7.98 10.23
C ALA A 90 4.49 9.28 9.73
N GLN A 91 5.15 10.02 8.83
CA GLN A 91 4.59 11.22 8.21
C GLN A 91 3.35 10.90 7.36
N VAL A 92 3.40 9.80 6.60
CA VAL A 92 2.24 9.31 5.82
C VAL A 92 1.08 8.95 6.75
N ALA A 93 1.35 8.15 7.80
CA ALA A 93 0.32 7.74 8.75
C ALA A 93 -0.35 8.94 9.45
N GLN A 94 0.43 9.95 9.85
CA GLN A 94 -0.10 11.17 10.44
C GLN A 94 -0.98 11.96 9.46
N ARG A 95 -0.53 12.11 8.20
CA ARG A 95 -1.30 12.83 7.18
C ARG A 95 -2.67 12.21 6.93
N HIS A 96 -2.75 10.88 7.00
CA HIS A 96 -3.96 10.13 6.65
C HIS A 96 -4.67 9.56 7.89
N ALA A 97 -4.40 10.10 9.09
CA ALA A 97 -4.97 9.60 10.34
C ALA A 97 -6.50 9.74 10.45
N GLY A 98 -7.11 10.65 9.67
CA GLY A 98 -8.56 10.89 9.66
C GLY A 98 -9.38 9.92 8.80
N VAL A 99 -8.74 8.92 8.21
CA VAL A 99 -9.40 7.92 7.37
C VAL A 99 -10.20 6.96 8.26
N ALA A 100 -11.51 6.82 7.98
CA ALA A 100 -12.43 6.09 8.85
C ALA A 100 -12.82 4.71 8.31
N THR A 101 -12.79 4.51 6.99
CA THR A 101 -13.27 3.27 6.38
C THR A 101 -12.13 2.42 5.78
N PRO A 102 -12.28 1.09 5.73
CA PRO A 102 -11.26 0.23 5.12
C PRO A 102 -10.95 0.55 3.66
N LEU A 103 -11.96 0.95 2.88
CA LEU A 103 -11.76 1.34 1.48
C LEU A 103 -10.99 2.66 1.37
N GLU A 104 -11.27 3.62 2.23
CA GLU A 104 -10.53 4.88 2.24
C GLU A 104 -9.08 4.68 2.68
N ALA A 105 -8.77 3.67 3.50
CA ALA A 105 -7.40 3.36 3.92
C ALA A 105 -6.50 2.83 2.79
N LEU A 106 -7.09 2.29 1.71
CA LEU A 106 -6.36 1.77 0.55
C LEU A 106 -5.74 2.88 -0.31
N ALA A 107 -6.47 3.99 -0.51
CA ALA A 107 -6.04 5.10 -1.34
C ALA A 107 -4.75 5.81 -0.87
N PRO A 108 -4.54 6.10 0.42
CA PRO A 108 -3.32 6.74 0.92
C PRO A 108 -2.15 5.77 1.09
N SER A 109 -2.40 4.46 1.13
CA SER A 109 -1.39 3.50 1.56
C SER A 109 -0.50 2.97 0.43
N ALA A 110 -0.56 3.44 -0.81
CA ALA A 110 0.24 2.79 -1.85
C ALA A 110 1.74 3.13 -1.79
N ALA A 111 2.57 2.28 -2.43
CA ALA A 111 4.02 2.27 -2.32
C ALA A 111 4.64 3.67 -2.54
N SER A 112 5.18 4.26 -1.47
CA SER A 112 6.00 5.46 -1.58
C SER A 112 7.28 5.10 -2.34
N ARG A 113 7.54 5.74 -3.48
CA ARG A 113 8.86 5.66 -4.09
C ARG A 113 9.83 6.33 -3.13
N SER A 114 10.75 5.58 -2.52
CA SER A 114 11.90 6.20 -1.87
C SER A 114 12.60 7.05 -2.93
N PRO A 115 12.80 8.36 -2.73
CA PRO A 115 13.69 9.11 -3.60
C PRO A 115 15.06 8.45 -3.55
N ARG A 116 15.70 8.29 -4.71
CA ARG A 116 17.10 7.89 -4.78
C ARG A 116 17.96 9.01 -4.21
#